data_AF-A0A7C5L4M1-F1
#
_entry.id   AF-A0A7C5L4M1-F1
#
_cell.length_a   1.000
_cell.length_b   1.000
_cell.length_c   1.000
_cell.angle_alpha   90.00
_cell.angle_beta   90.00
_cell.angle_gamma   90.00
#
_symmetry.space_group_name_H-M   'P 1'
#
loop_
_entity.id
_entity.type
_entity.pdbx_description
1 polymer ?
#
loop_
_entity_poly.entity_id
_entity_poly.type
_entity_poly.pdbx_seq_one_letter_code
_entity_poly.pdbx_strand_id
1 'polypeptide(L)'
;MEPQPSQNHHQPVQDYLAFISYRHADNTEEDRQWATWLHQQLEVYDIPADLIGATNLRGERIPERIYPVFRDEISLPADADLSNAVTQALDRSRFLIVLCSPRAVQSHYVNQEILHFKQSGKEERIIAAMICGEPNASVDDAKQENPEDICTQECFPEALQYELGSDGTLDTRKRTEPIAADFRLPDGSEGATNPNTYKRQLLQDGHNKADAERLAQRYEEQLNNAKLKIIAGILGVRLEQLTQRDKFYQLGKARAAARRFRRIAVSMGGLALAATIAGGLAYQQWQRAAEERDRADSLLAQVRKNLDFINYGLRDVMKAYVPTEKRIPLMQLVDGIVEILQQT
;
A
#
# COMPACT_ATOMS: atom_id res chain seq x y z
N MET A 1 13.90 65.80 24.39
CA MET A 1 13.38 64.42 24.31
C MET A 1 12.74 64.31 22.94
N GLU A 2 13.53 63.88 21.96
CA GLU A 2 13.09 63.76 20.56
C GLU A 2 12.13 62.57 20.43
N PRO A 3 11.01 62.70 19.71
CA PRO A 3 10.12 61.58 19.45
C PRO A 3 10.79 60.64 18.43
N GLN A 4 10.92 59.36 18.79
CA GLN A 4 11.40 58.33 17.87
C GLN A 4 10.37 58.06 16.76
N PRO A 5 10.80 57.81 15.51
CA PRO A 5 9.91 57.58 14.40
C PRO A 5 9.23 56.21 14.52
N SER A 6 7.90 56.20 14.39
CA SER A 6 7.10 55.00 14.24
C SER A 6 7.50 54.27 12.96
N GLN A 7 8.13 53.11 13.10
CA GLN A 7 8.43 52.25 11.96
C GLN A 7 7.15 51.59 11.46
N ASN A 8 6.54 52.17 10.43
CA ASN A 8 5.55 51.48 9.61
C ASN A 8 6.28 50.37 8.85
N HIS A 9 6.17 49.13 9.31
CA HIS A 9 6.55 47.96 8.53
C HIS A 9 5.62 47.83 7.33
N HIS A 10 6.01 48.43 6.21
CA HIS A 10 5.38 48.22 4.91
C HIS A 10 5.74 46.79 4.45
N GLN A 11 4.97 45.79 4.91
CA GLN A 11 5.00 44.45 4.33
C GLN A 11 4.69 44.58 2.83
N PRO A 12 5.50 44.02 1.92
CA PRO A 12 5.23 44.09 0.50
C PRO A 12 3.84 43.50 0.22
N VAL A 13 3.08 44.18 -0.64
CA VAL A 13 1.77 43.71 -1.12
C VAL A 13 2.00 42.45 -1.94
N GLN A 14 1.82 41.29 -1.31
CA GLN A 14 2.07 39.98 -1.92
C GLN A 14 0.75 39.35 -2.38
N ASP A 15 0.70 38.97 -3.66
CA ASP A 15 -0.37 38.13 -4.19
C ASP A 15 -0.11 36.67 -3.84
N TYR A 16 -1.17 35.94 -3.48
CA TYR A 16 -1.09 34.54 -3.09
C TYR A 16 -1.65 33.64 -4.17
N LEU A 17 -0.99 32.52 -4.40
CA LEU A 17 -1.53 31.53 -5.33
C LEU A 17 -2.72 30.81 -4.70
N ALA A 18 -2.64 30.48 -3.41
CA ALA A 18 -3.73 29.80 -2.69
C ALA A 18 -3.85 30.30 -1.25
N PHE A 19 -5.05 30.25 -0.72
CA PHE A 19 -5.39 30.47 0.69
C PHE A 19 -5.92 29.16 1.29
N ILE A 20 -5.48 28.78 2.47
CA ILE A 20 -6.01 27.62 3.21
C ILE A 20 -6.90 28.14 4.35
N SER A 21 -8.21 27.93 4.21
CA SER A 21 -9.22 28.19 5.24
C SER A 21 -9.51 26.92 6.03
N TYR A 22 -9.47 27.01 7.35
CA TYR A 22 -9.68 25.86 8.23
C TYR A 22 -10.09 26.29 9.65
N ARG A 23 -10.58 25.35 10.45
CA ARG A 23 -10.79 25.58 11.88
C ARG A 23 -9.54 25.18 12.66
N HIS A 24 -9.00 26.07 13.49
CA HIS A 24 -7.72 25.84 14.22
C HIS A 24 -7.57 24.50 14.93
N ALA A 25 -8.62 24.01 15.56
CA ALA A 25 -8.54 22.72 16.25
C ALA A 25 -8.51 21.48 15.30
N ASP A 26 -8.56 21.68 13.97
CA ASP A 26 -8.25 20.67 12.94
C ASP A 26 -6.73 20.65 12.64
N ASN A 27 -5.95 21.45 13.37
CA ASN A 27 -4.52 21.63 13.15
C ASN A 27 -3.70 21.56 14.46
N THR A 28 -4.29 21.01 15.54
CA THR A 28 -3.66 20.99 16.87
C THR A 28 -2.99 19.67 17.22
N GLU A 29 -3.60 18.54 16.83
CA GLU A 29 -3.09 17.21 17.19
C GLU A 29 -1.90 16.80 16.33
N GLU A 30 -0.93 16.11 16.96
CA GLU A 30 0.18 15.48 16.24
C GLU A 30 -0.36 14.49 15.21
N ASP A 31 0.26 14.43 14.03
CA ASP A 31 -0.21 13.66 12.87
C ASP A 31 -1.59 14.08 12.31
N ARG A 32 -2.27 15.11 12.83
CA ARG A 32 -3.50 15.71 12.26
C ARG A 32 -3.38 17.22 12.05
N GLN A 33 -2.15 17.72 11.87
CA GLN A 33 -1.89 19.12 11.54
C GLN A 33 -2.18 19.38 10.06
N TRP A 34 -3.44 19.28 9.65
CA TRP A 34 -3.84 19.27 8.24
C TRP A 34 -3.47 20.54 7.48
N ALA A 35 -3.68 21.71 8.08
CA ALA A 35 -3.32 22.97 7.44
C ALA A 35 -1.80 23.13 7.29
N THR A 36 -1.04 22.75 8.32
CA THR A 36 0.43 22.73 8.29
C THR A 36 0.95 21.76 7.23
N TRP A 37 0.44 20.54 7.23
CA TRP A 37 0.84 19.51 6.29
C TRP A 37 0.53 19.92 4.86
N LEU A 38 -0.69 20.39 4.58
CA LEU A 38 -1.09 20.75 3.22
C LEU A 38 -0.32 21.95 2.70
N HIS A 39 -0.11 22.98 3.55
CA HIS A 39 0.72 24.12 3.21
C HIS A 39 2.13 23.68 2.76
N GLN A 40 2.80 22.84 3.57
CA GLN A 40 4.12 22.30 3.23
C GLN A 40 4.09 21.46 1.95
N GLN A 41 3.09 20.58 1.80
CA GLN A 41 2.97 19.73 0.61
C GLN A 41 2.79 20.53 -0.67
N LEU A 42 2.07 21.66 -0.63
CA LEU A 42 1.87 22.53 -1.79
C LEU A 42 3.14 23.29 -2.14
N GLU A 43 3.81 23.91 -1.17
CA GLU A 43 5.01 24.71 -1.43
C GLU A 43 6.22 23.87 -1.86
N VAL A 44 6.33 22.64 -1.36
CA VAL A 44 7.42 21.70 -1.71
C VAL A 44 7.15 20.97 -3.03
N TYR A 45 5.93 21.03 -3.57
CA TYR A 45 5.61 20.28 -4.77
C TYR A 45 6.33 20.80 -6.03
N ASP A 46 7.21 19.96 -6.58
CA ASP A 46 7.88 20.21 -7.85
C ASP A 46 6.94 20.00 -9.04
N ILE A 47 6.50 21.09 -9.65
CA ILE A 47 5.69 21.05 -10.87
C ILE A 47 6.50 20.40 -12.00
N PRO A 48 5.94 19.40 -12.72
CA PRO A 48 6.62 18.79 -13.86
C PRO A 48 7.04 19.82 -14.92
N ALA A 49 8.30 19.75 -15.36
CA ALA A 49 8.90 20.74 -16.26
C ALA A 49 8.19 20.87 -17.62
N ASP A 50 7.52 19.81 -18.06
CA ASP A 50 6.68 19.78 -19.27
C ASP A 50 5.36 20.56 -19.12
N LEU A 51 4.90 20.79 -17.89
CA LEU A 51 3.70 21.60 -17.61
C LEU A 51 4.04 23.08 -17.39
N ILE A 52 5.23 23.40 -16.89
CA ILE A 52 5.63 24.79 -16.60
C ILE A 52 5.54 25.65 -17.87
N GLY A 53 4.83 26.78 -17.77
CA GLY A 53 4.62 27.71 -18.91
C GLY A 53 3.63 27.22 -19.97
N ALA A 54 3.16 25.97 -19.91
CA ALA A 54 2.07 25.49 -20.76
C ALA A 54 0.76 26.23 -20.41
N THR A 55 -0.17 26.25 -21.37
CA THR A 55 -1.51 26.78 -21.15
C THR A 55 -2.38 25.70 -20.51
N ASN A 56 -2.96 26.00 -19.35
CA ASN A 56 -3.85 25.09 -18.64
C ASN A 56 -5.27 25.06 -19.24
N LEU A 57 -6.17 24.24 -18.68
CA LEU A 57 -7.56 24.12 -19.13
C LEU A 57 -8.36 25.43 -19.00
N ARG A 58 -7.90 26.39 -18.19
CA ARG A 58 -8.52 27.71 -18.01
C ARG A 58 -7.90 28.80 -18.91
N GLY A 59 -6.98 28.44 -19.80
CA GLY A 59 -6.28 29.41 -20.65
C GLY A 59 -5.15 30.19 -19.96
N GLU A 60 -4.79 29.83 -18.73
CA GLU A 60 -3.75 30.50 -17.94
C GLU A 60 -2.39 29.80 -18.11
N ARG A 61 -1.29 30.54 -17.92
CA ARG A 61 0.05 29.96 -17.85
C ARG A 61 0.24 29.22 -16.52
N ILE A 62 0.72 27.99 -16.58
CA ILE A 62 1.07 27.19 -15.40
C ILE A 62 2.35 27.78 -14.77
N PRO A 63 2.35 28.10 -13.46
CA PRO A 63 3.51 28.65 -12.76
C PRO A 63 4.62 27.59 -12.57
N GLU A 64 5.81 28.04 -12.17
CA GLU A 64 6.93 27.14 -11.85
C GLU A 64 6.76 26.40 -10.51
N ARG A 65 5.99 27.00 -9.58
CA ARG A 65 5.75 26.48 -8.23
C ARG A 65 4.40 26.94 -7.69
N ILE A 66 3.89 26.21 -6.69
CA ILE A 66 2.70 26.60 -5.95
C ILE A 66 3.12 27.47 -4.76
N TYR A 67 3.41 28.75 -5.04
CA TYR A 67 3.93 29.69 -4.06
C TYR A 67 3.54 31.14 -4.44
N PRO A 68 3.23 32.02 -3.47
CA PRO A 68 3.09 31.74 -2.04
C PRO A 68 1.71 31.16 -1.70
N VAL A 69 1.66 30.32 -0.67
CA VAL A 69 0.41 29.81 -0.09
C VAL A 69 0.17 30.53 1.23
N PHE A 70 -0.99 31.14 1.40
CA PHE A 70 -1.37 31.73 2.69
C PHE A 70 -2.07 30.67 3.54
N ARG A 71 -1.68 30.57 4.81
CA ARG A 71 -2.36 29.78 5.83
C ARG A 71 -2.75 30.72 6.96
N ASP A 72 -4.01 30.71 7.36
CA ASP A 72 -4.46 31.47 8.52
C ASP A 72 -3.79 30.93 9.80
N GLU A 73 -3.03 31.76 10.53
CA GLU A 73 -2.38 31.38 11.79
C GLU A 73 -3.12 31.91 13.04
N ILE A 74 -4.25 32.58 12.88
CA ILE A 74 -4.77 33.46 13.93
C ILE A 74 -5.87 32.81 14.76
N SER A 75 -5.52 32.37 15.98
CA SER A 75 -6.51 32.28 17.04
C SER A 75 -6.91 33.71 17.40
N LEU A 76 -8.18 34.10 17.22
CA LEU A 76 -8.64 35.44 17.56
C LEU A 76 -8.56 35.70 19.07
N PRO A 77 -7.88 36.78 19.48
CA PRO A 77 -8.50 37.73 20.39
C PRO A 77 -8.34 39.18 19.90
N ALA A 78 -9.47 39.89 19.76
CA ALA A 78 -9.63 41.33 19.93
C ALA A 78 -8.87 42.36 19.04
N ASP A 79 -8.12 41.99 18.00
CA ASP A 79 -7.49 42.98 17.10
C ASP A 79 -8.19 43.10 15.73
N ALA A 80 -8.84 44.24 15.48
CA ALA A 80 -9.52 44.55 14.22
C ALA A 80 -8.56 44.62 13.01
N ASP A 81 -7.28 44.90 13.25
CA ASP A 81 -6.25 44.96 12.20
C ASP A 81 -5.95 43.58 11.61
N LEU A 82 -6.15 42.52 12.40
CA LEU A 82 -5.83 41.16 12.02
C LEU A 82 -6.90 40.56 11.10
N SER A 83 -8.18 40.82 11.37
CA SER A 83 -9.28 40.44 10.48
C SER A 83 -9.14 41.10 9.11
N ASN A 84 -8.74 42.38 9.07
CA ASN A 84 -8.50 43.10 7.81
C ASN A 84 -7.35 42.49 6.99
N ALA A 85 -6.28 42.04 7.66
CA ALA A 85 -5.17 41.37 7.01
C ALA A 85 -5.57 40.03 6.39
N VAL A 86 -6.40 39.23 7.08
CA VAL A 86 -6.91 37.95 6.57
C VAL A 86 -7.82 38.17 5.36
N THR A 87 -8.78 39.08 5.43
CA THR A 87 -9.65 39.40 4.29
C THR A 87 -8.85 39.92 3.09
N GLN A 88 -7.84 40.77 3.33
CA GLN A 88 -6.96 41.25 2.26
C GLN A 88 -6.12 40.12 1.64
N ALA A 89 -5.62 39.18 2.45
CA ALA A 89 -4.91 38.01 1.94
C ALA A 89 -5.85 37.12 1.09
N LEU A 90 -7.10 36.93 1.53
CA LEU A 90 -8.12 36.20 0.80
C LEU A 90 -8.46 36.87 -0.55
N ASP A 91 -8.62 38.20 -0.57
CA ASP A 91 -8.86 38.98 -1.80
C ASP A 91 -7.71 38.87 -2.80
N ARG A 92 -6.48 38.78 -2.32
CA ARG A 92 -5.28 38.62 -3.15
C ARG A 92 -4.95 37.17 -3.49
N SER A 93 -5.72 36.22 -2.97
CA SER A 93 -5.54 34.81 -3.26
C SER A 93 -6.23 34.42 -4.56
N ARG A 94 -5.54 33.64 -5.40
CA ARG A 94 -6.11 33.11 -6.64
C ARG A 94 -7.02 31.91 -6.41
N PHE A 95 -6.72 31.07 -5.41
CA PHE A 95 -7.50 29.89 -5.05
C PHE A 95 -7.82 29.91 -3.55
N LEU A 96 -8.96 29.32 -3.19
CA LEU A 96 -9.33 29.04 -1.81
C LEU A 96 -9.40 27.53 -1.62
N ILE A 97 -8.68 27.02 -0.64
CA ILE A 97 -8.72 25.61 -0.24
C ILE A 97 -9.38 25.58 1.13
N VAL A 98 -10.47 24.84 1.26
CA VAL A 98 -11.22 24.72 2.51
C VAL A 98 -10.98 23.34 3.10
N LEU A 99 -10.44 23.27 4.32
CA LEU A 99 -10.40 22.03 5.09
C LEU A 99 -11.78 21.76 5.68
N CYS A 100 -12.46 20.76 5.14
CA CYS A 100 -13.83 20.41 5.45
C CYS A 100 -13.89 19.38 6.58
N SER A 101 -14.56 19.76 7.66
CA SER A 101 -14.81 18.96 8.87
C SER A 101 -16.10 19.43 9.55
N PRO A 102 -16.74 18.62 10.41
CA PRO A 102 -17.87 19.08 11.23
C PRO A 102 -17.57 20.32 12.08
N ARG A 103 -16.29 20.51 12.44
CA ARG A 103 -15.83 21.65 13.22
C ARG A 103 -15.66 22.92 12.37
N ALA A 104 -15.36 22.75 11.08
CA ALA A 104 -15.34 23.83 10.10
C ALA A 104 -16.77 24.33 9.80
N VAL A 105 -17.76 23.43 9.75
CA VAL A 105 -19.19 23.80 9.60
C VAL A 105 -19.66 24.70 10.73
N GLN A 106 -19.21 24.44 11.97
CA GLN A 106 -19.53 25.26 13.14
C GLN A 106 -18.77 26.61 13.19
N SER A 107 -17.86 26.86 12.23
CA SER A 107 -17.03 28.06 12.20
C SER A 107 -17.66 29.16 11.35
N HIS A 108 -18.13 30.23 12.00
CA HIS A 108 -18.65 31.40 11.28
C HIS A 108 -17.59 32.02 10.36
N TYR A 109 -16.33 32.07 10.79
CA TYR A 109 -15.22 32.64 10.02
C TYR A 109 -14.97 31.89 8.72
N VAL A 110 -14.90 30.55 8.75
CA VAL A 110 -14.71 29.73 7.54
C VAL A 110 -15.86 29.97 6.56
N ASN A 111 -17.10 29.99 7.04
CA ASN A 111 -18.25 30.25 6.18
C ASN A 111 -18.21 31.66 5.57
N GLN A 112 -17.84 32.68 6.36
CA GLN A 112 -17.68 34.06 5.86
C GLN A 112 -16.58 34.19 4.82
N GLU A 113 -15.43 33.53 5.00
CA GLU A 113 -14.34 33.52 4.02
C GLU A 113 -14.80 32.92 2.69
N ILE A 114 -15.55 31.81 2.73
CA ILE A 114 -16.07 31.15 1.53
C ILE A 114 -17.07 32.08 0.83
N LEU A 115 -18.01 32.68 1.57
CA LEU A 115 -18.97 33.64 1.02
C LEU A 115 -18.28 34.83 0.37
N HIS A 116 -17.32 35.44 1.07
CA HIS A 116 -16.55 36.57 0.56
C HIS A 116 -15.80 36.22 -0.72
N PHE A 117 -15.17 35.04 -0.75
CA PHE A 117 -14.45 34.57 -1.94
C PHE A 117 -15.39 34.32 -3.13
N LYS A 118 -16.58 33.75 -2.90
CA LYS A 118 -17.61 33.61 -3.94
C LYS A 118 -18.09 34.98 -4.44
N GLN A 119 -18.35 35.92 -3.53
CA GLN A 119 -18.78 37.29 -3.86
C GLN A 119 -17.73 38.06 -4.66
N SER A 120 -16.45 37.74 -4.50
CA SER A 120 -15.35 38.26 -5.32
C SER A 120 -15.30 37.69 -6.76
N GLY A 121 -16.24 36.82 -7.13
CA GLY A 121 -16.35 36.21 -8.46
C GLY A 121 -15.40 35.02 -8.68
N LYS A 122 -14.87 34.43 -7.60
CA LYS A 122 -13.88 33.34 -7.66
C LYS A 122 -14.43 31.98 -7.21
N GLU A 123 -15.75 31.79 -7.28
CA GLU A 123 -16.44 30.56 -6.85
C GLU A 123 -15.85 29.28 -7.46
N GLU A 124 -15.52 29.29 -8.75
CA GLU A 124 -14.91 28.14 -9.46
C GLU A 124 -13.47 27.81 -9.01
N ARG A 125 -12.88 28.65 -8.15
CA ARG A 125 -11.51 28.50 -7.63
C ARG A 125 -11.48 28.06 -6.17
N ILE A 126 -12.61 27.52 -5.69
CA ILE A 126 -12.73 26.92 -4.37
C ILE A 126 -12.54 25.41 -4.48
N ILE A 127 -11.65 24.87 -3.65
CA ILE A 127 -11.34 23.44 -3.59
C ILE A 127 -11.67 22.94 -2.18
N ALA A 128 -12.54 21.94 -2.07
CA ALA A 128 -12.88 21.30 -0.80
C ALA A 128 -11.87 20.18 -0.49
N ALA A 129 -11.42 20.10 0.76
CA ALA A 129 -10.53 19.07 1.26
C ALA A 129 -11.14 18.41 2.49
N MET A 130 -11.78 17.25 2.30
CA MET A 130 -12.49 16.52 3.36
C MET A 130 -11.48 15.81 4.26
N ILE A 131 -11.42 16.21 5.52
CA ILE A 131 -10.53 15.61 6.53
C ILE A 131 -11.30 14.78 7.56
N CYS A 132 -12.58 15.09 7.77
CA CYS A 132 -13.49 14.40 8.69
C CYS A 132 -14.95 14.65 8.26
N GLY A 133 -15.87 13.79 8.69
CA GLY A 133 -17.30 13.91 8.42
C GLY A 133 -17.73 13.51 7.01
N GLU A 134 -19.00 13.69 6.70
CA GLU A 134 -19.66 13.34 5.46
C GLU A 134 -20.19 14.59 4.73
N PRO A 135 -19.94 14.74 3.41
CA PRO A 135 -20.42 15.88 2.67
C PRO A 135 -21.93 15.79 2.43
N ASN A 136 -22.61 16.93 2.54
CA ASN A 136 -24.06 17.05 2.30
C ASN A 136 -24.92 16.15 3.20
N ALA A 137 -24.38 15.72 4.34
CA ALA A 137 -25.07 14.90 5.33
C ALA A 137 -26.32 15.58 5.90
N SER A 138 -26.32 16.90 6.05
CA SER A 138 -27.47 17.65 6.58
C SER A 138 -28.58 17.89 5.55
N VAL A 139 -28.32 17.65 4.26
CA VAL A 139 -29.22 18.03 3.17
C VAL A 139 -29.57 16.88 2.22
N ASP A 140 -28.94 15.71 2.36
CA ASP A 140 -29.22 14.52 1.55
C ASP A 140 -30.13 13.56 2.33
N ASP A 141 -31.41 13.53 1.95
CA ASP A 141 -32.42 12.68 2.59
C ASP A 141 -32.08 11.18 2.48
N ALA A 142 -31.30 10.77 1.46
CA ALA A 142 -30.88 9.38 1.30
C ALA A 142 -29.87 8.93 2.36
N LYS A 143 -29.24 9.86 3.09
CA LYS A 143 -28.26 9.58 4.15
C LYS A 143 -28.88 9.57 5.55
N GLN A 144 -30.18 9.82 5.70
CA GLN A 144 -30.88 10.00 6.97
C GLN A 144 -31.32 8.68 7.66
N GLU A 145 -30.47 7.66 7.75
CA GLU A 145 -30.82 6.43 8.48
C GLU A 145 -30.89 6.65 10.01
N ASN A 146 -30.13 7.61 10.55
CA ASN A 146 -30.20 8.09 11.93
C ASN A 146 -29.99 9.63 12.00
N PRO A 147 -31.06 10.44 11.97
CA PRO A 147 -30.99 11.88 11.69
C PRO A 147 -30.15 12.72 12.67
N GLU A 148 -30.07 12.31 13.94
CA GLU A 148 -29.35 13.08 14.96
C GLU A 148 -27.83 13.01 14.77
N ASP A 149 -27.28 11.83 14.44
CA ASP A 149 -25.84 11.65 14.26
C ASP A 149 -25.37 12.16 12.89
N ILE A 150 -26.15 11.95 11.83
CA ILE A 150 -25.75 12.28 10.45
C ILE A 150 -25.62 13.80 10.23
N CYS A 151 -26.52 14.61 10.79
CA CYS A 151 -26.38 16.07 10.73
C CYS A 151 -25.12 16.57 11.45
N THR A 152 -24.66 15.86 12.49
CA THR A 152 -23.38 16.19 13.16
C THR A 152 -22.15 15.75 12.37
N GLN A 153 -22.33 14.91 11.34
CA GLN A 153 -21.26 14.51 10.44
C GLN A 153 -21.09 15.47 9.26
N GLU A 154 -21.99 16.42 9.00
CA GLU A 154 -21.83 17.37 7.89
C GLU A 154 -20.44 18.01 7.91
N CYS A 155 -19.73 17.95 6.78
CA CYS A 155 -18.37 18.49 6.69
C CYS A 155 -18.24 19.69 5.76
N PHE A 156 -19.24 19.99 4.94
CA PHE A 156 -19.26 21.17 4.07
C PHE A 156 -19.94 22.35 4.77
N PRO A 157 -19.23 23.47 5.00
CA PRO A 157 -19.88 24.72 5.39
C PRO A 157 -20.99 25.09 4.41
N GLU A 158 -22.04 25.74 4.91
CA GLU A 158 -23.25 26.08 4.13
C GLU A 158 -22.91 26.78 2.81
N ALA A 159 -21.93 27.69 2.82
CA ALA A 159 -21.48 28.41 1.64
C ALA A 159 -20.85 27.52 0.55
N LEU A 160 -20.38 26.31 0.85
CA LEU A 160 -19.94 25.32 -0.16
C LEU A 160 -21.09 24.51 -0.74
N GLN A 161 -22.20 24.39 -0.02
CA GLN A 161 -23.32 23.55 -0.44
C GLN A 161 -24.19 24.21 -1.50
N TYR A 162 -24.18 25.54 -1.58
CA TYR A 162 -25.08 26.32 -2.43
C TYR A 162 -24.38 27.38 -3.28
N GLU A 163 -24.92 27.67 -4.45
CA GLU A 163 -24.46 28.74 -5.34
C GLU A 163 -24.86 30.13 -4.80
N LEU A 164 -24.18 31.18 -5.29
CA LEU A 164 -24.67 32.55 -5.08
C LEU A 164 -25.83 32.89 -6.03
N GLY A 165 -26.87 33.50 -5.49
CA GLY A 165 -27.91 34.18 -6.24
C GLY A 165 -27.40 35.48 -6.87
N SER A 166 -28.23 36.09 -7.73
CA SER A 166 -27.92 37.36 -8.40
C SER A 166 -27.75 38.56 -7.46
N ASP A 167 -28.20 38.43 -6.21
CA ASP A 167 -28.09 39.43 -5.15
C ASP A 167 -26.83 39.26 -4.27
N GLY A 168 -25.99 38.26 -4.56
CA GLY A 168 -24.79 37.96 -3.80
C GLY A 168 -25.05 37.21 -2.48
N THR A 169 -26.27 36.70 -2.27
CA THR A 169 -26.64 35.81 -1.16
C THR A 169 -26.67 34.35 -1.61
N LEU A 170 -26.65 33.39 -0.69
CA LEU A 170 -26.75 31.97 -1.05
C LEU A 170 -28.16 31.65 -1.59
N ASP A 171 -28.22 31.04 -2.78
CA ASP A 171 -29.46 30.48 -3.31
C ASP A 171 -29.61 29.03 -2.85
N THR A 172 -30.34 28.82 -1.75
CA THR A 172 -30.58 27.49 -1.16
C THR A 172 -31.33 26.52 -2.07
N ARG A 173 -31.85 26.98 -3.22
CA ARG A 173 -32.49 26.15 -4.24
C ARG A 173 -31.48 25.55 -5.22
N LYS A 174 -30.25 26.10 -5.29
CA LYS A 174 -29.20 25.68 -6.22
C LYS A 174 -28.02 25.10 -5.46
N ARG A 175 -27.86 23.79 -5.56
CA ARG A 175 -26.74 23.08 -4.91
C ARG A 175 -25.47 23.16 -5.75
N THR A 176 -24.34 23.25 -5.08
CA THR A 176 -23.00 23.16 -5.68
C THR A 176 -22.39 21.79 -5.38
N GLU A 177 -21.70 21.21 -6.36
CA GLU A 177 -20.83 20.05 -6.16
C GLU A 177 -19.36 20.50 -6.25
N PRO A 178 -18.75 20.93 -5.13
CA PRO A 178 -17.36 21.40 -5.15
C PRO A 178 -16.41 20.25 -5.46
N ILE A 179 -15.28 20.57 -6.12
CA ILE A 179 -14.20 19.60 -6.31
C ILE A 179 -13.66 19.23 -4.93
N ALA A 180 -13.89 17.97 -4.52
CA ALA A 180 -13.52 17.48 -3.21
C ALA A 180 -12.34 16.49 -3.28
N ALA A 181 -11.28 16.81 -2.53
CA ALA A 181 -10.18 15.90 -2.22
C ALA A 181 -10.48 15.19 -0.88
N ASP A 182 -10.46 13.85 -0.88
CA ASP A 182 -10.83 13.03 0.28
C ASP A 182 -9.59 12.52 1.03
N PHE A 183 -9.35 13.06 2.22
CA PHE A 183 -8.24 12.72 3.11
C PHE A 183 -8.66 11.85 4.30
N ARG A 184 -9.95 11.52 4.42
CA ARG A 184 -10.50 10.68 5.49
C ARG A 184 -9.94 9.28 5.44
N LEU A 185 -10.00 8.57 6.56
CA LEU A 185 -9.64 7.16 6.59
C LEU A 185 -10.61 6.32 5.71
N PRO A 186 -10.22 5.12 5.28
CA PRO A 186 -11.07 4.27 4.41
C PRO A 186 -12.43 3.89 5.01
N ASP A 187 -12.59 4.01 6.33
CA ASP A 187 -13.83 3.79 7.06
C ASP A 187 -14.68 5.07 7.21
N GLY A 188 -14.27 6.19 6.60
CA GLY A 188 -14.94 7.49 6.67
C GLY A 188 -14.57 8.33 7.90
N SER A 189 -13.81 7.76 8.83
CA SER A 189 -13.38 8.49 10.03
C SER A 189 -12.30 9.54 9.72
N GLU A 190 -12.00 10.38 10.72
CA GLU A 190 -11.04 11.47 10.58
C GLU A 190 -9.67 10.97 10.10
N GLY A 191 -9.15 11.63 9.06
CA GLY A 191 -7.87 11.30 8.48
C GLY A 191 -6.66 11.61 9.38
N ALA A 192 -5.53 10.96 9.07
CA ALA A 192 -4.21 11.30 9.59
C ALA A 192 -3.25 11.73 8.45
N THR A 193 -2.45 12.76 8.70
CA THR A 193 -1.40 13.22 7.78
C THR A 193 -0.25 12.22 7.61
N ASN A 194 -0.10 11.29 8.56
CA ASN A 194 0.94 10.26 8.58
C ASN A 194 0.33 8.85 8.49
N PRO A 195 0.56 8.09 7.40
CA PRO A 195 0.03 6.74 7.23
C PRO A 195 0.44 5.75 8.33
N ASN A 196 1.59 5.97 8.98
CA ASN A 196 2.03 5.11 10.08
C ASN A 196 1.16 5.26 11.34
N THR A 197 0.46 6.38 11.49
CA THR A 197 -0.47 6.60 12.60
C THR A 197 -1.71 5.72 12.43
N TYR A 198 -2.26 5.68 11.21
CA TYR A 198 -3.33 4.74 10.89
C TYR A 198 -2.90 3.27 11.07
N LYS A 199 -1.68 2.93 10.64
CA LYS A 199 -1.11 1.59 10.87
C LYS A 199 -1.03 1.22 12.36
N ARG A 200 -0.56 2.16 13.20
CA ARG A 200 -0.47 1.95 14.66
C ARG A 200 -1.85 1.73 15.27
N GLN A 201 -2.84 2.53 14.85
CA GLN A 201 -4.22 2.38 15.28
C GLN A 201 -4.77 1.00 14.92
N LEU A 202 -4.64 0.57 13.66
CA LEU A 202 -5.07 -0.78 13.22
C LEU A 202 -4.45 -1.91 14.04
N LEU A 203 -3.16 -1.79 14.39
CA LEU A 203 -2.49 -2.79 15.24
C LEU A 203 -3.04 -2.79 16.68
N GLN A 204 -3.41 -1.64 17.22
CA GLN A 204 -4.04 -1.52 18.53
C GLN A 204 -5.47 -2.10 18.53
N ASP A 205 -6.18 -1.93 17.41
CA ASP A 205 -7.53 -2.48 17.18
C ASP A 205 -7.50 -4.01 16.93
N GLY A 206 -6.33 -4.63 16.96
CA GLY A 206 -6.15 -6.08 16.87
C GLY A 206 -6.02 -6.62 15.44
N HIS A 207 -5.88 -5.77 14.42
CA HIS A 207 -5.59 -6.23 13.08
C HIS A 207 -4.23 -6.92 13.01
N ASN A 208 -4.12 -7.95 12.17
CA ASN A 208 -2.83 -8.58 11.92
C ASN A 208 -1.88 -7.59 11.20
N LYS A 209 -0.57 -7.81 11.36
CA LYS A 209 0.45 -6.91 10.81
C LYS A 209 0.39 -6.76 9.29
N ALA A 210 0.07 -7.82 8.56
CA ALA A 210 0.02 -7.80 7.09
C ALA A 210 -1.17 -6.97 6.58
N ASP A 211 -2.33 -7.09 7.23
CA ASP A 211 -3.52 -6.33 6.93
C ASP A 211 -3.36 -4.86 7.31
N ALA A 212 -2.77 -4.57 8.47
CA ALA A 212 -2.47 -3.21 8.89
C ALA A 212 -1.52 -2.51 7.89
N GLU A 213 -0.48 -3.21 7.41
CA GLU A 213 0.42 -2.69 6.38
C GLU A 213 -0.32 -2.40 5.06
N ARG A 214 -1.15 -3.35 4.62
CA ARG A 214 -1.91 -3.24 3.37
C ARG A 214 -2.90 -2.08 3.42
N LEU A 215 -3.62 -1.90 4.52
CA LEU A 215 -4.57 -0.80 4.70
C LEU A 215 -3.86 0.56 4.80
N ALA A 216 -2.75 0.63 5.55
CA ALA A 216 -1.95 1.84 5.64
C ALA A 216 -1.36 2.27 4.28
N GLN A 217 -0.88 1.32 3.47
CA GLN A 217 -0.40 1.62 2.12
C GLN A 217 -1.53 2.13 1.21
N ARG A 218 -2.72 1.53 1.28
CA ARG A 218 -3.88 2.03 0.53
C ARG A 218 -4.25 3.45 0.95
N TYR A 219 -4.19 3.73 2.25
CA TYR A 219 -4.42 5.07 2.77
C TYR A 219 -3.37 6.07 2.28
N GLU A 220 -2.09 5.70 2.27
CA GLU A 220 -1.01 6.53 1.69
C GLU A 220 -1.25 6.84 0.20
N GLU A 221 -1.70 5.86 -0.58
CA GLU A 221 -2.06 6.06 -2.00
C GLU A 221 -3.24 7.02 -2.14
N GLN A 222 -4.26 6.90 -1.28
CA GLN A 222 -5.41 7.81 -1.25
C GLN A 222 -4.99 9.24 -0.89
N LEU A 223 -4.18 9.43 0.16
CA LEU A 223 -3.65 10.73 0.56
C LEU A 223 -2.89 11.41 -0.58
N ASN A 224 -2.03 10.67 -1.28
CA ASN A 224 -1.30 11.20 -2.42
C ASN A 224 -2.23 11.57 -3.57
N ASN A 225 -3.27 10.76 -3.85
CA ASN A 225 -4.25 11.08 -4.88
C ASN A 225 -5.06 12.34 -4.53
N ALA A 226 -5.51 12.47 -3.28
CA ALA A 226 -6.23 13.64 -2.77
C ALA A 226 -5.36 14.91 -2.87
N LYS A 227 -4.08 14.84 -2.48
CA LYS A 227 -3.10 15.91 -2.69
C LYS A 227 -2.99 16.31 -4.17
N LEU A 228 -2.84 15.32 -5.06
CA LEU A 228 -2.72 15.57 -6.50
C LEU A 228 -4.01 16.16 -7.10
N LYS A 229 -5.19 15.84 -6.55
CA LYS A 229 -6.46 16.49 -6.94
C LYS A 229 -6.46 17.98 -6.65
N ILE A 230 -6.00 18.38 -5.46
CA ILE A 230 -5.87 19.81 -5.11
C ILE A 230 -4.89 20.49 -6.07
N ILE A 231 -3.71 19.89 -6.28
CA ILE A 231 -2.70 20.44 -7.19
C ILE A 231 -3.23 20.54 -8.63
N ALA A 232 -3.90 19.51 -9.13
CA ALA A 232 -4.54 19.53 -10.44
C ALA A 232 -5.56 20.66 -10.57
N GLY A 233 -6.37 20.89 -9.52
CA GLY A 233 -7.31 21.99 -9.43
C GLY A 233 -6.63 23.36 -9.50
N ILE A 234 -5.58 23.57 -8.70
CA ILE A 234 -4.80 24.82 -8.71
C ILE A 234 -4.15 25.06 -10.07
N LEU A 235 -3.49 24.05 -10.64
CA LEU A 235 -2.78 24.18 -11.91
C LEU A 235 -3.73 24.21 -13.12
N GLY A 236 -4.97 23.74 -12.96
CA GLY A 236 -5.94 23.63 -14.05
C GLY A 236 -5.59 22.56 -15.06
N VAL A 237 -5.03 21.44 -14.60
CA VAL A 237 -4.61 20.31 -15.43
C VAL A 237 -5.43 19.07 -15.09
N ARG A 238 -5.43 18.07 -15.98
CA ARG A 238 -6.09 16.80 -15.70
C ARG A 238 -5.28 16.01 -14.67
N LEU A 239 -5.95 15.36 -13.71
CA LEU A 239 -5.30 14.57 -12.66
C LEU A 239 -4.40 13.46 -13.24
N GLU A 240 -4.78 12.90 -14.39
CA GLU A 240 -4.02 11.86 -15.09
C GLU A 240 -2.63 12.35 -15.51
N GLN A 241 -2.47 13.64 -15.81
CA GLN A 241 -1.17 14.21 -16.20
C GLN A 241 -0.19 14.23 -15.02
N LEU A 242 -0.69 14.37 -13.80
CA LEU A 242 0.14 14.33 -12.59
C LEU A 242 0.39 12.91 -12.09
N THR A 243 -0.62 12.03 -12.15
CA THR A 243 -0.53 10.65 -11.64
C THR A 243 0.31 9.70 -12.52
N GLN A 244 0.48 10.01 -13.81
CA GLN A 244 1.29 9.19 -14.71
C GLN A 244 2.76 9.08 -14.29
N ARG A 245 3.32 10.10 -13.61
CA ARG A 245 4.72 10.12 -13.20
C ARG A 245 5.02 9.16 -12.04
N ASP A 246 4.08 9.00 -11.10
CA ASP A 246 4.21 8.06 -9.98
C ASP A 246 4.17 6.59 -10.43
N LYS A 247 3.37 6.29 -11.47
CA LYS A 247 3.28 4.92 -12.02
C LYS A 247 4.62 4.43 -12.57
N PHE A 248 5.41 5.30 -13.19
CA PHE A 248 6.74 4.92 -13.68
C PHE A 248 7.71 4.57 -12.55
N TYR A 249 7.65 5.31 -11.44
CA TYR A 249 8.47 5.04 -10.26
C TYR A 249 8.08 3.70 -9.60
N GLN A 250 6.78 3.43 -9.47
CA GLN A 250 6.28 2.17 -8.90
C GLN A 250 6.56 0.95 -9.79
N LEU A 251 6.45 1.10 -11.11
CA LEU A 251 6.86 0.06 -12.06
C LEU A 251 8.36 -0.28 -11.91
N GLY A 252 9.20 0.71 -11.62
CA GLY A 252 10.62 0.50 -11.29
C GLY A 252 10.82 -0.38 -10.07
N LYS A 253 10.13 -0.07 -8.96
CA LYS A 253 10.19 -0.85 -7.70
C LYS A 253 9.61 -2.27 -7.86
N ALA A 254 8.46 -2.41 -8.52
CA ALA A 254 7.84 -3.71 -8.80
C ALA A 254 8.75 -4.61 -9.65
N ARG A 255 9.41 -4.05 -10.67
CA ARG A 255 10.41 -4.76 -11.47
C ARG A 255 11.63 -5.20 -10.65
N ALA A 256 12.05 -4.39 -9.67
CA ALA A 256 13.15 -4.76 -8.79
C ALA A 256 12.79 -5.91 -7.83
N ALA A 257 11.58 -5.91 -7.27
CA ALA A 257 11.07 -7.00 -6.44
C ALA A 257 10.91 -8.32 -7.23
N ALA A 258 10.37 -8.25 -8.46
CA ALA A 258 10.18 -9.41 -9.33
C ALA A 258 11.50 -10.12 -9.69
N ARG A 259 12.63 -9.39 -9.75
CA ARG A 259 13.96 -10.01 -9.99
C ARG A 259 14.38 -10.97 -8.88
N ARG A 260 14.01 -10.71 -7.62
CA ARG A 260 14.31 -11.60 -6.49
C ARG A 260 13.55 -12.91 -6.60
N PHE A 261 12.25 -12.83 -6.87
CA PHE A 261 11.39 -14.01 -7.09
C PHE A 261 11.85 -14.83 -8.30
N ARG A 262 12.26 -14.17 -9.40
CA ARG A 262 12.80 -14.87 -10.58
C ARG A 262 14.05 -15.69 -10.26
N ARG A 263 14.96 -15.18 -9.42
CA ARG A 263 16.18 -15.92 -9.03
C ARG A 263 15.82 -17.17 -8.20
N ILE A 264 14.90 -17.01 -7.25
CA ILE A 264 14.43 -18.13 -6.40
C ILE A 264 13.73 -19.20 -7.25
N ALA A 265 12.86 -18.79 -8.17
CA ALA A 265 12.17 -19.71 -9.07
C ALA A 265 13.13 -20.49 -9.97
N VAL A 266 14.18 -19.84 -10.51
CA VAL A 266 15.22 -20.51 -11.31
C VAL A 266 16.03 -21.50 -10.46
N SER A 267 16.42 -21.13 -9.23
CA SER A 267 17.14 -22.06 -8.35
C SER A 267 16.27 -23.26 -7.95
N MET A 268 14.98 -23.05 -7.66
CA MET A 268 14.05 -24.14 -7.35
C MET A 268 13.83 -25.07 -8.55
N GLY A 269 13.68 -24.50 -9.75
CA GLY A 269 13.59 -25.30 -10.98
C GLY A 269 14.83 -26.15 -11.24
N GLY A 270 16.03 -25.59 -11.02
CA GLY A 270 17.29 -26.33 -11.13
C GLY A 270 17.41 -27.47 -10.12
N LEU A 271 17.04 -27.22 -8.86
CA LEU A 271 17.04 -28.25 -7.81
C LEU A 271 16.03 -29.37 -8.11
N ALA A 272 14.82 -29.03 -8.58
CA ALA A 272 13.82 -30.02 -8.97
C ALA A 272 14.31 -30.91 -10.12
N LEU A 273 14.98 -30.33 -11.12
CA LEU A 273 15.59 -31.08 -12.22
C LEU A 273 16.73 -32.00 -11.75
N ALA A 274 17.58 -31.52 -10.84
CA ALA A 274 18.65 -32.35 -10.28
C ALA A 274 18.08 -33.53 -9.47
N ALA A 275 17.02 -33.29 -8.68
CA ALA A 275 16.36 -34.33 -7.90
C ALA A 275 15.72 -35.41 -8.78
N THR A 276 15.08 -35.03 -9.89
CA THR A 276 14.49 -36.00 -10.83
C THR A 276 15.57 -36.84 -11.53
N ILE A 277 16.69 -36.24 -11.94
CA ILE A 277 17.83 -36.97 -12.52
C ILE A 277 18.44 -37.94 -11.50
N ALA A 278 18.70 -37.47 -10.27
CA ALA A 278 19.26 -38.29 -9.21
C ALA A 278 18.34 -39.47 -8.83
N GLY A 279 17.04 -39.23 -8.74
CA GLY A 279 16.04 -40.28 -8.50
C GLY A 279 16.04 -41.33 -9.61
N GLY A 280 16.14 -40.92 -10.87
CA GLY A 280 16.24 -41.83 -12.02
C GLY A 280 17.51 -42.70 -11.99
N LEU A 281 18.67 -42.10 -11.70
CA LEU A 281 19.94 -42.84 -11.57
C LEU A 281 19.91 -43.82 -10.39
N ALA A 282 19.38 -43.39 -9.24
CA ALA A 282 19.23 -44.25 -8.07
C ALA A 282 18.30 -45.43 -8.34
N TYR A 283 17.20 -45.21 -9.07
CA TYR A 283 16.28 -46.28 -9.49
C TYR A 283 16.99 -47.31 -10.38
N GLN A 284 17.79 -46.84 -11.34
CA GLN A 284 18.57 -47.74 -12.20
C GLN A 284 19.63 -48.53 -11.42
N GLN A 285 20.28 -47.90 -10.43
CA GLN A 285 21.24 -48.58 -9.55
C GLN A 285 20.56 -49.65 -8.69
N TRP A 286 19.36 -49.34 -8.17
CA TRP A 286 18.56 -50.30 -7.40
C TRP A 286 18.17 -51.52 -8.24
N GLN A 287 17.82 -51.34 -9.52
CA GLN A 287 17.54 -52.45 -10.43
C GLN A 287 18.77 -53.34 -10.64
N ARG A 288 19.96 -52.77 -10.85
CA ARG A 288 21.20 -53.57 -11.00
C ARG A 288 21.53 -54.36 -9.73
N ALA A 289 21.36 -53.75 -8.56
CA ALA A 289 21.56 -54.42 -7.29
C ALA A 289 20.55 -55.55 -7.05
N ALA A 290 19.31 -55.41 -7.56
CA ALA A 290 18.32 -56.48 -7.52
C ALA A 290 18.71 -57.66 -8.40
N GLU A 291 19.18 -57.41 -9.63
CA GLU A 291 19.65 -58.48 -10.52
C GLU A 291 20.87 -59.23 -9.96
N GLU A 292 21.82 -58.54 -9.32
CA GLU A 292 22.97 -59.17 -8.69
C GLU A 292 22.56 -60.07 -7.51
N ARG A 293 21.57 -59.65 -6.72
CA ARG A 293 20.98 -60.46 -5.65
C ARG A 293 20.31 -61.71 -6.20
N ASP A 294 19.49 -61.58 -7.23
CA ASP A 294 18.81 -62.72 -7.85
C ASP A 294 19.80 -63.73 -8.44
N ARG A 295 20.90 -63.24 -9.06
CA ARG A 295 21.99 -64.10 -9.55
C ARG A 295 22.69 -64.83 -8.41
N ALA A 296 23.03 -64.13 -7.33
CA ALA A 296 23.65 -64.73 -6.15
C ALA A 296 22.76 -65.81 -5.54
N ASP A 297 21.46 -65.54 -5.38
CA ASP A 297 20.49 -66.51 -4.86
C ASP A 297 20.35 -67.74 -5.76
N SER A 298 20.38 -67.55 -7.08
CA SER A 298 20.34 -68.67 -8.03
C SER A 298 21.59 -69.57 -7.95
N LEU A 299 22.78 -68.97 -7.77
CA LEU A 299 24.03 -69.69 -7.60
C LEU A 299 24.04 -70.46 -6.27
N LEU A 300 23.60 -69.83 -5.18
CA LEU A 300 23.45 -70.47 -3.87
C LEU A 300 22.44 -71.63 -3.93
N ALA A 301 21.31 -71.45 -4.62
CA ALA A 301 20.33 -72.52 -4.81
C ALA A 301 20.92 -73.71 -5.60
N GLN A 302 21.73 -73.43 -6.62
CA GLN A 302 22.39 -74.48 -7.41
C GLN A 302 23.48 -75.21 -6.62
N VAL A 303 24.29 -74.46 -5.85
CA VAL A 303 25.30 -75.03 -4.94
C VAL A 303 24.63 -75.91 -3.88
N ARG A 304 23.53 -75.45 -3.28
CA ARG A 304 22.73 -76.22 -2.32
C ARG A 304 22.18 -77.50 -2.93
N LYS A 305 21.62 -77.43 -4.14
CA LYS A 305 21.11 -78.61 -4.86
C LYS A 305 22.20 -79.64 -5.18
N ASN A 306 23.40 -79.18 -5.55
CA ASN A 306 24.56 -80.04 -5.78
C ASN A 306 25.05 -80.70 -4.48
N LEU A 307 25.09 -79.94 -3.38
CA LEU A 307 25.42 -80.44 -2.05
C LEU A 307 24.42 -81.51 -1.57
N ASP A 308 23.11 -81.28 -1.76
CA ASP A 308 22.07 -82.25 -1.41
C ASP A 308 22.23 -83.55 -2.21
N PHE A 309 22.60 -83.47 -3.49
CA PHE A 309 22.90 -84.64 -4.31
C PHE A 309 24.13 -85.41 -3.79
N ILE A 310 25.20 -84.72 -3.40
CA ILE A 310 26.41 -85.35 -2.84
C ILE A 310 26.09 -86.03 -1.50
N ASN A 311 25.27 -85.39 -0.67
CA ASN A 311 24.96 -85.90 0.66
C ASN A 311 24.00 -87.11 0.62
N TYR A 312 22.92 -87.03 -0.17
CA TYR A 312 21.89 -88.07 -0.19
C TYR A 312 21.95 -88.97 -1.43
N GLY A 313 22.00 -88.38 -2.63
CA GLY A 313 21.98 -89.12 -3.89
C GLY A 313 23.21 -90.00 -4.11
N LEU A 314 24.40 -89.49 -3.80
CA LEU A 314 25.66 -90.24 -3.94
C LEU A 314 25.72 -91.41 -2.96
N ARG A 315 25.21 -91.24 -1.73
CA ARG A 315 25.14 -92.32 -0.73
C ARG A 315 24.26 -93.46 -1.20
N ASP A 316 23.13 -93.19 -1.84
CA ASP A 316 22.24 -94.22 -2.36
C ASP A 316 22.84 -94.97 -3.56
N VAL A 317 23.50 -94.25 -4.48
CA VAL A 317 24.25 -94.88 -5.59
C VAL A 317 25.40 -95.74 -5.07
N MET A 318 26.18 -95.23 -4.10
CA MET A 318 27.26 -95.99 -3.49
C MET A 318 26.76 -97.21 -2.71
N LYS A 319 25.58 -97.15 -2.08
CA LYS A 319 24.96 -98.32 -1.45
C LYS A 319 24.53 -99.39 -2.45
N ALA A 320 24.04 -98.98 -3.63
CA ALA A 320 23.53 -99.90 -4.64
C ALA A 320 24.63 -100.60 -5.46
N TYR A 321 25.76 -99.93 -5.72
CA TYR A 321 26.77 -100.42 -6.68
C TYR A 321 28.18 -100.67 -6.09
N VAL A 322 28.47 -100.28 -4.84
CA VAL A 322 29.81 -100.40 -4.24
C VAL A 322 29.83 -101.41 -3.06
N PRO A 323 30.73 -102.42 -3.09
CA PRO A 323 30.91 -103.37 -1.98
C PRO A 323 31.29 -102.69 -0.65
N THR A 324 30.76 -103.22 0.45
CA THR A 324 30.77 -102.60 1.80
C THR A 324 32.16 -102.21 2.30
N GLU A 325 33.17 -103.02 2.01
CA GLU A 325 34.56 -102.85 2.46
C GLU A 325 35.29 -101.64 1.84
N LYS A 326 34.91 -101.22 0.62
CA LYS A 326 35.49 -100.03 -0.04
C LYS A 326 34.67 -98.75 0.20
N ARG A 327 33.44 -98.87 0.70
CA ARG A 327 32.48 -97.77 0.86
C ARG A 327 32.72 -96.92 2.11
N ILE A 328 33.17 -97.54 3.20
CA ILE A 328 33.36 -96.88 4.51
C ILE A 328 34.38 -95.73 4.45
N PRO A 329 35.61 -95.90 3.93
CA PRO A 329 36.57 -94.79 3.88
C PRO A 329 36.13 -93.65 2.95
N LEU A 330 35.35 -93.98 1.91
CA LEU A 330 34.82 -92.99 0.97
C LEU A 330 33.69 -92.15 1.56
N MET A 331 32.80 -92.74 2.37
CA MET A 331 31.77 -91.98 3.10
C MET A 331 32.38 -91.02 4.12
N GLN A 332 33.42 -91.44 4.85
CA GLN A 332 34.10 -90.56 5.81
C GLN A 332 34.74 -89.33 5.15
N LEU A 333 35.25 -89.48 3.93
CA LEU A 333 35.84 -88.39 3.17
C LEU A 333 34.77 -87.41 2.66
N VAL A 334 33.62 -87.92 2.21
CA VAL A 334 32.47 -87.10 1.82
C VAL A 334 31.90 -86.34 3.04
N ASP A 335 31.78 -87.00 4.19
CA ASP A 335 31.28 -86.40 5.43
C ASP A 335 32.18 -85.24 5.89
N GLY A 336 33.51 -85.41 5.83
CA GLY A 336 34.47 -84.36 6.14
C GLY A 336 34.41 -83.16 5.19
N ILE A 337 34.15 -83.37 3.89
CA ILE A 337 33.99 -82.28 2.92
C ILE A 337 32.70 -81.50 3.17
N VAL A 338 31.60 -82.19 3.49
CA VAL A 338 30.30 -81.55 3.77
C VAL A 338 30.37 -80.72 5.06
N GLU A 339 31.07 -81.21 6.08
CA GLU A 339 31.20 -80.53 7.38
C GLU A 339 32.00 -79.21 7.29
N ILE A 340 33.05 -79.17 6.46
CA ILE A 340 33.85 -77.96 6.20
C ILE A 340 33.02 -76.91 5.43
N LEU A 341 32.19 -77.34 4.47
CA LEU A 341 31.40 -76.43 3.63
C LEU A 341 30.16 -75.86 4.34
N GLN A 342 29.70 -76.46 5.43
CA GLN A 342 28.57 -75.95 6.23
C GLN A 342 28.98 -74.90 7.29
N GLN A 343 30.28 -74.74 7.56
CA GLN A 343 30.82 -73.76 8.52
C GLN A 343 31.22 -72.40 7.88
N THR A 344 31.09 -72.26 6.55
CA THR A 344 31.41 -71.04 5.80
C THR A 344 30.13 -70.45 5.23
#